data_AF-A0A2M6WXJ8-F1
#
_entry.id   AF-A0A2M6WXJ8-F1
#
_cell.length_a   1.000
_cell.length_b   1.000
_cell.length_c   1.000
_cell.angle_alpha   90.00
_cell.angle_beta   90.00
_cell.angle_gamma   90.00
#
_symmetry.space_group_name_H-M   'P 1'
#
loop_
_entity.id
_entity.type
_entity.pdbx_description
1 polymer ?
#
loop_
_entity_poly.entity_id
_entity_poly.type
_entity_poly.pdbx_seq_one_letter_code
_entity_poly.pdbx_strand_id
1 'polypeptide(L)'
;MKTKLTLNSPLKELQKYTAEMNIERGFSDETVQEKIMLLMEEIGELCKAIRKNATNVKSAQDSKIHRIQDEFADVMLYIMALANKLDIDLTRAIIEKEKENSKRTWR
;
A
#
# COMPACT_ATOMS: atom_id res chain seq x y z
N MET A 1 -6.54 17.05 16.53
CA MET A 1 -6.20 16.57 15.17
C MET A 1 -6.95 17.45 14.17
N LYS A 2 -6.28 18.11 13.22
CA LYS A 2 -6.94 19.05 12.28
C LYS A 2 -7.52 18.39 11.02
N THR A 3 -7.15 17.14 10.73
CA THR A 3 -7.61 16.44 9.52
C THR A 3 -8.35 15.17 9.93
N LYS A 4 -9.54 14.95 9.35
CA LYS A 4 -10.40 13.79 9.62
C LYS A 4 -10.57 13.00 8.33
N LEU A 5 -10.27 11.70 8.37
CA LEU A 5 -10.58 10.81 7.26
C LEU A 5 -12.09 10.59 7.19
N THR A 6 -12.66 10.78 6.00
CA THR A 6 -14.09 10.60 5.70
C THR A 6 -14.31 9.43 4.76
N LEU A 7 -15.54 8.93 4.66
CA LEU A 7 -15.84 7.82 3.73
C LEU A 7 -15.67 8.21 2.25
N ASN A 8 -15.92 9.48 1.92
CA ASN A 8 -15.48 10.06 0.65
C ASN A 8 -14.05 10.56 0.86
N SER A 9 -13.08 9.69 0.64
CA SER A 9 -11.66 10.02 0.73
C SER A 9 -10.93 9.71 -0.57
N PRO A 10 -9.80 10.38 -0.83
CA PRO A 10 -8.91 10.01 -1.93
C PRO A 10 -8.44 8.55 -1.87
N LEU A 11 -8.40 7.94 -0.67
CA LEU A 11 -8.06 6.53 -0.52
C LEU A 11 -9.11 5.62 -1.16
N LYS A 12 -10.39 5.95 -1.01
CA LYS A 12 -11.48 5.19 -1.61
C LYS A 12 -11.47 5.30 -3.13
N GLU A 13 -11.18 6.49 -3.64
CA GLU A 13 -11.01 6.73 -5.09
C GLU A 13 -9.82 5.94 -5.64
N LEU A 14 -8.68 5.98 -4.95
CA LEU A 14 -7.48 5.24 -5.34
C LEU A 14 -7.69 3.72 -5.27
N GLN A 15 -8.41 3.22 -4.25
CA GLN A 15 -8.78 1.80 -4.16
C GLN A 15 -9.65 1.37 -5.34
N LYS A 16 -10.62 2.20 -5.74
CA LYS A 16 -11.46 1.97 -6.92
C LYS A 16 -10.64 1.98 -8.21
N TYR A 17 -9.77 2.98 -8.39
CA TYR A 17 -8.85 3.06 -9.53
C TYR A 17 -7.99 1.80 -9.66
N THR A 18 -7.45 1.28 -8.55
CA THR A 18 -6.67 0.03 -8.56
C THR A 18 -7.50 -1.17 -8.98
N ALA A 19 -8.79 -1.22 -8.62
CA ALA A 19 -9.69 -2.29 -9.10
C ALA A 19 -9.88 -2.23 -10.61
N GLU A 20 -10.15 -1.04 -11.16
CA GLU A 20 -10.31 -0.80 -12.59
C GLU A 20 -9.03 -1.18 -13.35
N MET A 21 -7.87 -0.79 -12.82
CA MET A 21 -6.58 -1.10 -13.43
C MET A 21 -6.23 -2.58 -13.42
N ASN A 22 -6.58 -3.31 -12.36
CA ASN A 22 -6.39 -4.76 -12.34
C ASN A 22 -7.24 -5.47 -13.39
N ILE A 23 -8.46 -4.97 -13.64
CA ILE A 23 -9.31 -5.51 -14.70
C ILE A 23 -8.70 -5.21 -16.07
N GLU A 24 -8.31 -3.96 -16.33
CA GLU A 24 -7.74 -3.54 -17.61
C GLU A 24 -6.45 -4.31 -17.95
N ARG A 25 -5.62 -4.60 -16.94
CA ARG A 25 -4.35 -5.31 -17.11
C ARG A 25 -4.49 -6.84 -17.12
N GLY A 26 -5.69 -7.39 -16.89
CA GLY A 26 -5.92 -8.84 -16.88
C GLY A 26 -5.50 -9.55 -15.59
N PHE A 27 -5.36 -8.83 -14.48
CA PHE A 27 -4.97 -9.37 -13.16
C PHE A 27 -6.17 -9.75 -12.26
N SER A 28 -7.36 -9.86 -12.86
CA SER A 28 -8.60 -10.21 -12.15
C SER A 28 -8.63 -11.66 -11.65
N ASP A 29 -7.98 -12.57 -12.39
CA ASP A 29 -8.00 -14.00 -12.12
C ASP A 29 -7.02 -14.40 -11.01
N GLU A 30 -6.07 -13.53 -10.66
CA GLU A 30 -5.13 -13.76 -9.57
C GLU A 30 -5.86 -14.03 -8.25
N THR A 31 -5.50 -15.15 -7.62
CA THR A 31 -6.00 -15.58 -6.32
C THR A 31 -5.52 -14.67 -5.19
N VAL A 32 -6.17 -14.78 -4.03
CA VAL A 32 -5.74 -14.08 -2.81
C VAL A 32 -4.30 -14.49 -2.44
N GLN A 33 -3.97 -15.76 -2.60
CA GLN A 33 -2.66 -16.33 -2.30
C GLN A 33 -1.59 -15.75 -3.23
N GLU A 34 -1.85 -15.67 -4.54
CA GLU A 34 -0.95 -15.05 -5.51
C GLU A 34 -0.73 -13.57 -5.21
N LYS A 35 -1.79 -12.81 -4.94
CA LYS A 35 -1.67 -11.39 -4.58
C LYS A 35 -0.89 -11.17 -3.29
N ILE A 36 -1.02 -12.05 -2.30
CA ILE A 36 -0.19 -11.99 -1.07
C ILE A 36 1.28 -12.28 -1.40
N MET A 37 1.58 -13.26 -2.27
CA MET A 37 2.96 -13.53 -2.67
C MET A 37 3.60 -12.32 -3.34
N LEU A 38 2.88 -11.66 -4.27
CA LEU A 38 3.33 -10.44 -4.94
C LEU A 38 3.52 -9.28 -3.94
N LEU A 39 2.59 -9.09 -3.01
CA LEU A 39 2.77 -8.10 -1.93
C LEU A 39 4.05 -8.33 -1.12
N MET A 40 4.37 -9.59 -0.81
CA MET A 40 5.59 -9.94 -0.08
C MET A 40 6.85 -9.67 -0.89
N GLU A 41 6.79 -9.84 -2.21
CA GLU A 41 7.87 -9.47 -3.14
C GLU A 41 8.14 -7.96 -3.08
N GLU A 42 7.10 -7.12 -3.21
CA GLU A 42 7.25 -5.65 -3.16
C GLU A 42 7.75 -5.16 -1.79
N ILE A 43 7.33 -5.80 -0.69
CA ILE A 43 7.89 -5.50 0.64
C ILE A 43 9.39 -5.82 0.67
N GLY A 44 9.82 -6.91 0.04
CA GLY A 44 11.22 -7.29 -0.08
C GLY A 44 12.04 -6.29 -0.91
N GLU A 45 11.48 -5.84 -2.04
CA GLU A 45 12.04 -4.80 -2.90
C GLU A 45 12.19 -3.47 -2.14
N LEU A 46 11.15 -3.05 -1.42
CA LEU A 46 11.17 -1.87 -0.54
C LEU A 46 12.27 -1.98 0.53
N CYS A 47 12.37 -3.12 1.22
CA CYS A 47 13.42 -3.35 2.22
C CYS A 47 14.82 -3.24 1.60
N LYS A 48 15.02 -3.80 0.41
CA LYS A 48 16.27 -3.75 -0.34
C LYS A 48 16.61 -2.33 -0.79
N ALA A 49 15.61 -1.54 -1.23
CA ALA A 49 15.79 -0.15 -1.60
C ALA A 49 16.19 0.70 -0.38
N ILE A 50 15.49 0.57 0.74
CA ILE A 50 15.81 1.24 2.01
C ILE A 50 17.22 0.88 2.49
N ARG A 51 17.59 -0.41 2.48
CA ARG A 51 18.93 -0.86 2.90
C ARG A 51 20.04 -0.27 2.05
N LYS A 52 19.85 -0.23 0.72
CA LYS A 52 20.83 0.38 -0.20
C LYS A 52 21.00 1.87 0.05
N ASN A 53 19.92 2.56 0.41
CA ASN A 53 19.96 3.96 0.78
C ASN A 53 20.72 4.19 2.09
N ALA A 54 20.44 3.39 3.13
CA ALA A 54 21.09 3.50 4.43
C ALA A 54 22.60 3.20 4.41
N THR A 55 23.05 2.30 3.53
CA THR A 55 24.45 1.86 3.46
C THR A 55 25.34 2.71 2.55
N ASN A 56 24.84 3.83 2.01
CA ASN A 56 25.58 4.75 1.13
C ASN A 56 26.34 4.05 -0.03
N VAL A 57 25.80 2.94 -0.54
CA VAL A 57 26.35 2.31 -1.75
C VAL A 57 26.41 3.36 -2.85
N LYS A 58 27.55 3.49 -3.54
CA LYS A 58 27.83 4.53 -4.54
C LYS A 58 26.94 4.38 -5.78
N SER A 59 25.67 4.78 -5.68
CA SER A 59 24.78 5.06 -6.81
C SER A 59 24.33 6.51 -6.71
N ALA A 60 23.96 7.12 -7.84
CA ALA A 60 23.44 8.49 -7.88
C ALA A 60 22.32 8.66 -6.83
N GLN A 61 22.39 9.70 -6.00
CA GLN A 61 21.48 9.89 -4.86
C GLN A 61 20.01 9.95 -5.30
N ASP A 62 19.75 10.59 -6.45
CA ASP A 62 18.40 10.74 -7.01
C ASP A 62 17.80 9.39 -7.45
N SER A 63 18.63 8.46 -7.94
CA SER A 63 18.16 7.13 -8.34
C SER A 63 17.84 6.22 -7.15
N LYS A 64 18.26 6.56 -5.93
CA LYS A 64 17.90 5.81 -4.72
C LYS A 64 16.54 6.21 -4.18
N ILE A 65 16.28 7.52 -4.09
CA ILE A 65 15.01 8.04 -3.57
C ILE A 65 13.87 7.67 -4.51
N HIS A 66 14.09 7.79 -5.82
CA HIS A 66 13.08 7.40 -6.81
C HIS A 66 12.68 5.93 -6.66
N ARG A 67 13.65 5.02 -6.51
CA ARG A 67 13.36 3.60 -6.28
C ARG A 67 12.54 3.36 -5.02
N ILE A 68 12.89 4.00 -3.89
CA ILE A 68 12.10 3.85 -2.65
C ILE A 68 10.65 4.31 -2.85
N GLN A 69 10.44 5.42 -3.58
CA GLN A 69 9.10 5.92 -3.87
C GLN A 69 8.29 4.93 -4.70
N ASP A 70 8.92 4.34 -5.72
CA ASP A 70 8.28 3.34 -6.58
C ASP A 70 7.90 2.10 -5.76
N GLU A 71 8.81 1.54 -4.95
CA GLU A 71 8.51 0.36 -4.12
C GLU A 71 7.39 0.65 -3.09
N PHE A 72 7.31 1.88 -2.55
CA PHE A 72 6.20 2.27 -1.68
C PHE A 72 4.86 2.29 -2.43
N ALA A 73 4.87 2.76 -3.67
CA ALA A 73 3.69 2.77 -4.52
C ALA A 73 3.25 1.33 -4.82
N ASP A 74 4.17 0.44 -5.16
CA ASP A 74 3.86 -0.96 -5.47
C ASP A 74 3.27 -1.70 -4.26
N VAL A 75 3.88 -1.55 -3.07
CA VAL A 75 3.30 -2.06 -1.82
C VAL A 75 1.87 -1.54 -1.60
N MET A 76 1.63 -0.24 -1.83
CA MET A 76 0.30 0.34 -1.66
C MET A 76 -0.71 -0.23 -2.66
N LEU A 77 -0.33 -0.37 -3.93
CA LEU A 77 -1.18 -0.91 -4.99
C LEU A 77 -1.56 -2.37 -4.70
N TYR A 78 -0.64 -3.20 -4.23
CA TYR A 78 -0.96 -4.58 -3.87
C TYR A 78 -1.82 -4.70 -2.61
N ILE A 79 -1.63 -3.82 -1.60
CA ILE A 79 -2.55 -3.76 -0.45
C ILE A 79 -3.97 -3.45 -0.92
N MET A 80 -4.13 -2.49 -1.82
CA MET A 80 -5.44 -2.14 -2.40
C MET A 80 -6.03 -3.27 -3.25
N ALA A 81 -5.20 -3.90 -4.10
CA ALA A 81 -5.61 -5.02 -4.92
C ALA A 81 -6.11 -6.19 -4.06
N LEU A 82 -5.40 -6.49 -2.97
CA LEU A 82 -5.78 -7.54 -2.02
C LEU A 82 -7.07 -7.20 -1.27
N ALA A 83 -7.20 -5.95 -0.80
CA ALA A 83 -8.43 -5.48 -0.16
C ALA A 83 -9.64 -5.58 -1.12
N ASN A 84 -9.46 -5.22 -2.39
CA ASN A 84 -10.49 -5.38 -3.42
C ASN A 84 -10.87 -6.84 -3.64
N LYS A 85 -9.89 -7.75 -3.71
CA LYS A 85 -10.15 -9.20 -3.88
C LYS A 85 -10.90 -9.81 -2.69
N LEU A 86 -10.71 -9.25 -1.50
CA LEU A 86 -11.36 -9.67 -0.26
C LEU A 86 -12.65 -8.89 0.07
N ASP A 87 -13.10 -7.99 -0.81
CA ASP A 87 -14.28 -7.12 -0.60
C ASP A 87 -14.19 -6.25 0.67
N ILE A 88 -13.01 -5.67 0.93
CA ILE A 88 -12.72 -4.83 2.10
C ILE A 88 -12.67 -3.35 1.71
N ASP A 89 -13.51 -2.51 2.32
CA ASP A 89 -13.40 -1.04 2.24
C ASP A 89 -12.29 -0.55 3.19
N LEU A 90 -11.12 -0.21 2.64
CA LEU A 90 -9.96 0.22 3.44
C LEU A 90 -10.21 1.52 4.19
N THR A 91 -10.97 2.45 3.60
CA THR A 91 -11.29 3.73 4.25
C THR A 91 -12.12 3.48 5.51
N ARG A 92 -13.14 2.63 5.41
CA ARG A 92 -13.95 2.22 6.57
C ARG A 92 -13.10 1.50 7.61
N ALA A 93 -12.29 0.53 7.19
CA ALA A 93 -11.44 -0.26 8.09
C ALA A 93 -10.49 0.63 8.91
N ILE A 94 -9.85 1.62 8.27
CA ILE A 94 -8.96 2.57 8.95
C ILE A 94 -9.74 3.47 9.92
N ILE A 95 -10.90 4.01 9.51
CA ILE A 95 -11.74 4.85 10.38
C ILE A 95 -12.15 4.09 11.65
N GLU A 96 -12.57 2.83 11.49
CA GLU A 96 -12.94 1.98 12.63
C GLU A 96 -11.74 1.66 13.50
N LYS A 97 -10.58 1.36 12.89
CA LYS A 97 -9.37 1.05 13.64
C LYS A 97 -8.86 2.22 14.47
N GLU A 98 -8.89 3.43 13.91
CA GLU A 98 -8.49 4.63 14.62
C GLU A 98 -9.43 4.97 15.78
N LYS A 99 -10.74 4.71 15.64
CA LYS A 99 -11.68 4.81 16.77
C LYS A 99 -11.30 3.86 17.90
N GLU A 100 -10.85 2.65 17.61
CA GLU A 100 -10.34 1.73 18.64
C GLU A 100 -9.03 2.22 19.24
N ASN A 101 -8.07 2.65 18.41
CA ASN A 101 -6.77 3.13 18.86
C ASN A 101 -6.88 4.36 19.77
N SER A 102 -7.85 5.24 19.51
CA SER A 102 -8.13 6.42 20.35
C SER A 102 -8.56 6.07 21.79
N LYS A 103 -9.04 4.84 22.02
CA LYS A 103 -9.41 4.34 23.35
C LYS A 103 -8.23 3.69 24.09
N ARG A 104 -7.09 3.49 23.41
CA ARG A 104 -5.91 2.84 23.98
C ARG A 104 -5.05 3.88 24.68
N THR A 105 -4.65 3.59 25.92
CA THR A 105 -3.51 4.24 26.57
C THR A 105 -2.25 3.50 26.19
N TRP A 106 -1.38 4.15 25.41
CA TRP A 106 -0.05 3.67 25.09
C TRP A 106 0.86 3.90 26.31
N ARG A 107 1.58 2.86 26.73
CA ARG A 107 2.62 2.91 27.78
C ARG A 107 3.97 2.59 27.17
#